data_AF-A0AA42ZLC9-F1
#
_entry.id   AF-A0AA42ZLC9-F1
#
_cell.length_a   1.000
_cell.length_b   1.000
_cell.length_c   1.000
_cell.angle_alpha   90.00
_cell.angle_beta   90.00
_cell.angle_gamma   90.00
#
_symmetry.space_group_name_H-M   'P 1'
#
loop_
_entity.id
_entity.type
_entity.pdbx_description
1 polymer ?
#
loop_
_entity_poly.entity_id
_entity_poly.type
_entity_poly.pdbx_seq_one_letter_code
_entity_poly.pdbx_strand_id
1 'polypeptide(L)'
;MQVPRDSAPKSSDGRPGRTRPAPNGDGAAACGPEPLPEDVGRQVREALAEHLRRCPYLPPTLSQTLSADALSLRLPAGSGVAPLAGPSEGTGAVNGTGPQQARQPLNVLQRAIYGLCGDLCQHLAERHDLPPELAGDMALHGRERALTRAMGPDDPKAEIDRLVAGLAAEAMLTPTLLLRGLCLGRLDFFRAAMARLAALPLDQAGHRILDDGPDGFIALYEKSGLPPVLFRAFRAALDVVRRLPPEEAREWQRASTDAIISRLVNEYEEVCPEDLEHVLSQLSRRLAEPPHNGIPLGEDIT
;
A
#
# COMPACT_ATOMS: atom_id res chain seq x y z
N MET A 1 76.00 34.75 36.89
CA MET A 1 75.45 34.97 38.23
C MET A 1 74.36 33.94 38.45
N GLN A 2 74.67 32.83 39.13
CA GLN A 2 74.39 32.57 40.55
C GLN A 2 72.91 32.31 40.85
N VAL A 3 72.62 31.01 41.06
CA VAL A 3 71.54 30.40 41.87
C VAL A 3 71.61 30.99 43.30
N PRO A 4 70.52 31.16 44.10
CA PRO A 4 70.00 30.06 44.95
C PRO A 4 68.49 30.16 45.31
N ARG A 5 67.76 29.03 45.40
CA ARG A 5 67.43 28.18 46.59
C ARG A 5 66.26 28.66 47.47
N ASP A 6 65.50 27.64 47.84
CA ASP A 6 64.82 27.39 49.13
C ASP A 6 63.64 28.28 49.53
N SER A 7 62.47 27.66 49.69
CA SER A 7 62.02 27.24 51.03
C SER A 7 60.63 26.59 50.99
N ALA A 8 60.59 25.30 51.38
CA ALA A 8 59.44 24.72 52.11
C ALA A 8 59.39 25.37 53.54
N PRO A 9 58.38 25.20 54.44
CA PRO A 9 57.45 24.04 54.52
C PRO A 9 56.05 24.25 55.19
N LYS A 10 55.30 23.13 55.28
CA LYS A 10 54.45 22.65 56.40
C LYS A 10 53.02 23.19 56.66
N SER A 11 52.15 22.17 56.80
CA SER A 11 50.98 22.04 57.70
C SER A 11 49.76 22.92 57.39
N SER A 12 48.51 22.47 57.51
CA SER A 12 47.88 21.42 58.31
C SER A 12 46.50 21.15 57.67
N ASP A 13 46.13 19.90 57.43
CA ASP A 13 45.23 19.10 58.29
C ASP A 13 43.74 19.46 58.14
N GLY A 14 42.90 18.45 57.89
CA GLY A 14 41.44 18.63 57.77
C GLY A 14 40.74 17.69 56.78
N ARG A 15 40.50 16.45 57.24
CA ARG A 15 39.72 15.31 56.71
C ARG A 15 38.51 15.51 55.75
N PRO A 16 38.07 14.40 55.10
CA PRO A 16 37.44 14.39 53.78
C PRO A 16 35.90 14.32 53.80
N GLY A 17 35.27 15.09 52.92
CA GLY A 17 33.88 14.91 52.49
C GLY A 17 33.84 14.00 51.27
N ARG A 18 33.25 12.82 51.42
CA ARG A 18 32.94 11.90 50.33
C ARG A 18 31.91 12.52 49.39
N THR A 19 32.26 12.70 48.12
CA THR A 19 31.30 12.74 47.01
C THR A 19 31.75 11.76 45.93
N ARG A 20 30.84 10.84 45.62
CA ARG A 20 30.99 9.70 44.70
C ARG A 20 31.35 10.15 43.28
N PRO A 21 32.10 9.33 42.53
CA PRO A 21 32.31 9.54 41.09
C PRO A 21 31.00 9.29 40.34
N ALA A 22 30.69 10.18 39.39
CA ALA A 22 29.65 9.97 38.38
C ALA A 22 30.02 8.75 37.50
N PRO A 23 29.09 7.82 37.24
CA PRO A 23 29.36 6.73 36.31
C PRO A 23 29.27 7.25 34.87
N ASN A 24 30.35 7.05 34.12
CA ASN A 24 30.27 6.90 32.66
C ASN A 24 29.54 5.57 32.37
N GLY A 25 28.65 5.58 31.38
CA GLY A 25 28.14 4.35 30.78
C GLY A 25 26.68 4.43 30.32
N ASP A 26 26.54 4.38 29.00
CA ASP A 26 25.50 3.65 28.28
C ASP A 26 24.07 4.20 28.27
N GLY A 27 23.71 4.63 27.07
CA GLY A 27 22.34 4.95 26.71
C GLY A 27 22.22 5.65 25.37
N ALA A 28 23.04 5.27 24.38
CA ALA A 28 22.59 5.36 23.00
C ALA A 28 21.35 4.46 22.94
N ALA A 29 20.18 5.02 23.24
CA ALA A 29 18.91 4.41 22.94
C ALA A 29 18.97 4.18 21.43
N ALA A 30 19.28 2.94 21.05
CA ALA A 30 19.05 2.43 19.72
C ALA A 30 17.61 2.83 19.43
N CYS A 31 17.46 3.81 18.55
CA CYS A 31 16.17 4.22 18.01
C CYS A 31 15.74 3.02 17.16
N GLY A 32 15.20 2.00 17.82
CA GLY A 32 14.54 0.88 17.16
C GLY A 32 13.39 1.43 16.33
N PRO A 33 12.96 0.70 15.28
CA PRO A 33 11.81 1.10 14.50
C PRO A 33 10.64 1.34 15.46
N GLU A 34 10.02 2.52 15.39
CA GLU A 34 8.83 2.79 16.20
C GLU A 34 7.82 1.66 15.96
N PRO A 35 7.22 1.10 17.02
CA PRO A 35 6.24 0.04 16.87
C PRO A 35 5.10 0.59 16.00
N LEU A 36 4.89 -0.07 14.86
CA LEU A 36 3.77 0.27 13.98
C LEU A 36 2.46 0.22 14.77
N PRO A 37 1.50 1.11 14.44
CA PRO A 37 0.22 1.09 15.13
C PRO A 37 -0.40 -0.30 15.01
N GLU A 38 -0.84 -0.87 16.14
CA GLU A 38 -1.43 -2.22 16.21
C GLU A 38 -2.57 -2.41 15.19
N ASP A 39 -3.26 -1.32 14.88
CA ASP A 39 -4.34 -1.24 13.90
C ASP A 39 -3.89 -1.57 12.48
N VAL A 40 -2.71 -1.09 12.05
CA VAL A 40 -2.15 -1.39 10.71
C VAL A 40 -1.80 -2.87 10.60
N GLY A 41 -1.18 -3.43 11.65
CA GLY A 41 -0.87 -4.85 11.72
C GLY A 41 -2.11 -5.75 11.69
N ARG A 42 -3.21 -5.30 12.31
CA ARG A 42 -4.51 -5.97 12.23
C ARG A 42 -5.11 -5.87 10.83
N GLN A 43 -5.12 -4.68 10.24
CA GLN A 43 -5.66 -4.43 8.92
C GLN A 43 -4.96 -5.25 7.83
N VAL A 44 -3.63 -5.33 7.86
CA VAL A 44 -2.85 -6.13 6.89
C VAL A 44 -3.18 -7.62 7.03
N ARG A 45 -3.23 -8.14 8.26
CA ARG A 45 -3.59 -9.54 8.51
C ARG A 45 -5.00 -9.88 8.05
N GLU A 46 -5.97 -9.00 8.33
CA GLU A 46 -7.35 -9.17 7.85
C GLU A 46 -7.44 -9.13 6.32
N ALA A 47 -6.74 -8.18 5.68
CA ALA A 47 -6.73 -8.06 4.23
C ALA A 47 -6.11 -9.31 3.58
N LEU A 48 -4.96 -9.77 4.08
CA LEU A 48 -4.30 -10.97 3.61
C LEU A 48 -5.18 -12.21 3.84
N ALA A 49 -5.72 -12.38 5.05
CA ALA A 49 -6.60 -13.50 5.38
C ALA A 49 -7.82 -13.56 4.47
N GLU A 50 -8.43 -12.41 4.17
CA GLU A 50 -9.60 -12.35 3.31
C GLU A 50 -9.26 -12.62 1.84
N HIS A 51 -8.10 -12.15 1.36
CA HIS A 51 -7.60 -12.52 0.04
C HIS A 51 -7.36 -14.04 -0.05
N LEU A 52 -6.71 -14.64 0.96
CA LEU A 52 -6.43 -16.08 0.96
C LEU A 52 -7.68 -16.95 0.91
N ARG A 53 -8.76 -16.55 1.61
CA ARG A 53 -10.05 -17.26 1.56
C ARG A 53 -10.69 -17.26 0.18
N ARG A 54 -10.47 -16.19 -0.59
CA ARG A 54 -11.07 -15.95 -1.91
C ARG A 54 -10.12 -16.27 -3.06
N CYS A 55 -8.91 -16.72 -2.76
CA CYS A 55 -7.91 -17.07 -3.76
C CYS A 55 -8.38 -18.33 -4.52
N PRO A 56 -8.62 -18.22 -5.85
CA PRO A 56 -9.23 -19.31 -6.62
C PRO A 56 -8.31 -20.50 -6.88
N TYR A 57 -7.01 -20.35 -6.60
CA TYR A 57 -6.00 -21.35 -6.92
C TYR A 57 -5.57 -22.18 -5.71
N LEU A 58 -6.06 -21.82 -4.52
CA LEU A 58 -5.78 -22.56 -3.30
C LEU A 58 -6.88 -23.61 -3.06
N PRO A 59 -6.52 -24.86 -2.73
CA PRO A 59 -7.48 -25.84 -2.23
C PRO A 59 -8.25 -25.27 -1.02
N PRO A 60 -9.56 -25.54 -0.87
CA PRO A 60 -10.38 -24.96 0.20
C PRO A 60 -9.86 -25.24 1.62
N THR A 61 -9.24 -26.39 1.83
CA THR A 61 -8.61 -26.74 3.12
C THR A 61 -7.37 -25.89 3.38
N LEU A 62 -6.51 -25.73 2.37
CA LEU A 62 -5.29 -24.95 2.47
C LEU A 62 -5.59 -23.45 2.62
N SER A 63 -6.57 -22.91 1.89
CA SER A 63 -6.98 -21.51 2.02
C SER A 63 -7.49 -21.16 3.42
N GLN A 64 -8.27 -22.07 4.04
CA GLN A 64 -8.73 -21.93 5.42
C GLN A 64 -7.57 -21.96 6.42
N THR A 65 -6.64 -22.91 6.26
CA THR A 65 -5.45 -23.00 7.12
C THR A 65 -4.57 -21.76 7.00
N LEU A 66 -4.25 -21.34 5.78
CA LEU A 66 -3.43 -20.15 5.53
C LEU A 66 -4.10 -18.88 6.07
N SER A 67 -5.42 -18.75 5.92
CA SER A 67 -6.17 -17.62 6.49
C SER A 67 -6.12 -17.61 8.02
N ALA A 68 -6.32 -18.75 8.68
CA ALA A 68 -6.25 -18.86 10.13
C ALA A 68 -4.84 -18.55 10.65
N ASP A 69 -3.81 -19.02 9.94
CA ASP A 69 -2.42 -18.73 10.28
C ASP A 69 -2.11 -17.23 10.09
N ALA A 70 -2.52 -16.62 8.97
CA ALA A 70 -2.33 -15.19 8.71
C ALA A 70 -2.91 -14.31 9.83
N LEU A 71 -4.07 -14.66 10.38
CA LEU A 71 -4.69 -13.95 11.51
C LEU A 71 -3.96 -14.21 12.83
N SER A 72 -3.41 -15.41 13.01
CA SER A 72 -2.72 -15.83 14.25
C SER A 72 -1.30 -15.29 14.37
N LEU A 73 -0.68 -14.91 13.25
CA LEU A 73 0.67 -14.39 13.23
C LEU A 73 0.74 -13.08 14.04
N ARG A 74 1.58 -13.10 15.08
CA ARG A 74 2.08 -11.89 15.73
C ARG A 74 3.31 -11.46 14.94
N LEU A 75 3.23 -10.28 14.32
CA LEU A 75 4.36 -9.71 13.61
C LEU A 75 5.55 -9.59 14.57
N PRO A 76 6.77 -9.98 14.16
CA PRO A 76 7.95 -9.72 14.96
C PRO A 76 8.08 -8.20 15.16
N ALA A 77 8.40 -7.77 16.38
CA ALA A 77 8.55 -6.35 16.76
C ALA A 77 9.71 -5.61 16.04
N GLY A 78 10.31 -6.22 15.02
CA GLY A 78 11.48 -5.73 14.27
C GLY A 78 11.29 -5.67 12.75
N SER A 79 10.06 -5.74 12.23
CA SER A 79 9.78 -5.43 10.80
C SER A 79 10.05 -3.94 10.56
N GLY A 80 11.32 -3.63 10.29
CA GLY A 80 11.84 -2.28 10.22
C GLY A 80 11.37 -1.57 8.96
N VAL A 81 10.49 -0.59 9.12
CA VAL A 81 10.44 0.53 8.17
C VAL A 81 11.66 1.41 8.48
N ALA A 82 12.71 1.34 7.67
CA ALA A 82 13.85 2.25 7.79
C ALA A 82 13.36 3.71 7.66
N PRO A 83 13.61 4.62 8.61
CA PRO A 83 13.15 5.99 8.51
C PRO A 83 13.85 6.68 7.33
N LEU A 84 13.06 7.28 6.42
CA LEU A 84 13.60 8.29 5.52
C LEU A 84 13.67 9.59 6.31
N ALA A 85 14.88 10.07 6.57
CA ALA A 85 15.13 11.39 7.12
C ALA A 85 14.62 12.46 6.14
N GLY A 86 13.50 13.10 6.48
CA GLY A 86 13.04 14.36 5.92
C GLY A 86 13.11 15.47 6.99
N PRO A 87 13.27 16.74 6.61
CA PRO A 87 13.65 17.81 7.53
C PRO A 87 12.56 18.09 8.55
N SER A 88 12.98 18.15 9.81
CA SER A 88 12.19 18.53 10.97
C SER A 88 11.83 20.02 10.93
N GLU A 89 10.53 20.32 10.88
CA GLU A 89 10.02 21.63 11.30
C GLU A 89 9.33 21.50 12.64
N GLY A 90 9.76 22.35 13.58
CA GLY A 90 9.43 22.27 14.99
C GLY A 90 8.24 23.12 15.43
N THR A 91 7.73 22.72 16.59
CA THR A 91 7.18 23.54 17.66
C THR A 91 5.72 24.01 17.52
N GLY A 92 4.89 23.53 18.45
CA GLY A 92 3.63 24.16 18.83
C GLY A 92 2.75 23.25 19.69
N ALA A 93 3.06 23.14 20.98
CA ALA A 93 2.22 22.44 21.95
C ALA A 93 0.87 23.16 22.16
N VAL A 94 -0.25 22.41 22.15
CA VAL A 94 -1.51 22.78 22.80
C VAL A 94 -2.24 21.52 23.27
N ASN A 95 -2.64 21.55 24.54
CA ASN A 95 -3.32 20.50 25.28
C ASN A 95 -4.75 20.22 24.77
N GLY A 96 -5.21 18.97 24.89
CA GLY A 96 -6.63 18.67 25.14
C GLY A 96 -7.22 17.44 24.41
N THR A 97 -7.66 16.46 25.22
CA THR A 97 -8.85 15.59 25.05
C THR A 97 -8.90 14.48 23.98
N GLY A 98 -8.79 13.23 24.46
CA GLY A 98 -9.13 11.98 23.78
C GLY A 98 -7.97 11.37 22.97
N PRO A 99 -7.81 10.03 22.90
CA PRO A 99 -6.95 9.44 21.89
C PRO A 99 -7.66 9.59 20.54
N GLN A 100 -7.59 10.79 19.97
CA GLN A 100 -7.82 10.97 18.55
C GLN A 100 -6.61 10.31 17.89
N GLN A 101 -6.73 9.01 17.58
CA GLN A 101 -5.70 8.28 16.85
C GLN A 101 -5.43 9.08 15.58
N ALA A 102 -4.32 9.82 15.59
CA ALA A 102 -3.89 10.62 14.47
C ALA A 102 -3.75 9.66 13.29
N ARG A 103 -4.66 9.80 12.32
CA ARG A 103 -4.65 8.97 11.13
C ARG A 103 -3.29 9.17 10.47
N GLN A 104 -2.55 8.07 10.35
CA GLN A 104 -1.20 8.11 9.82
C GLN A 104 -1.24 8.51 8.34
N PRO A 105 -0.26 9.28 7.86
CA PRO A 105 -0.15 9.59 6.44
C PRO A 105 -0.14 8.32 5.57
N LEU A 106 -0.88 8.31 4.46
CA LEU A 106 -1.03 7.15 3.58
C LEU A 106 0.29 6.57 3.08
N ASN A 107 1.33 7.38 2.90
CA ASN A 107 2.65 6.91 2.50
C ASN A 107 3.34 6.10 3.60
N VAL A 108 3.17 6.49 4.88
CA VAL A 108 3.67 5.72 6.02
C VAL A 108 2.90 4.40 6.12
N LEU A 109 1.57 4.44 5.95
CA LEU A 109 0.73 3.25 5.90
C LEU A 109 1.11 2.31 4.75
N GLN A 110 1.35 2.85 3.55
CA GLN A 110 1.76 2.05 2.39
C GLN A 110 3.04 1.27 2.67
N ARG A 111 4.07 1.93 3.20
CA ARG A 111 5.35 1.27 3.52
C ARG A 111 5.19 0.18 4.58
N ALA A 112 4.40 0.47 5.62
CA ALA A 112 4.08 -0.51 6.66
C ALA A 112 3.32 -1.71 6.08
N ILE A 113 2.28 -1.47 5.27
CA ILE A 113 1.50 -2.51 4.60
C ILE A 113 2.41 -3.41 3.75
N TYR A 114 3.33 -2.81 3.01
CA TYR A 114 4.21 -3.53 2.10
C TYR A 114 5.21 -4.41 2.84
N GLY A 115 5.87 -3.88 3.86
CA GLY A 115 6.78 -4.65 4.71
C GLY A 115 6.05 -5.80 5.42
N LEU A 116 4.95 -5.50 6.11
CA LEU A 116 4.21 -6.50 6.88
C LEU A 116 3.63 -7.61 6.00
N CYS A 117 3.06 -7.26 4.85
CA CYS A 117 2.48 -8.25 3.96
C CYS A 117 3.58 -9.13 3.33
N GLY A 118 4.75 -8.56 3.02
CA GLY A 118 5.93 -9.32 2.62
C GLY A 118 6.35 -10.34 3.68
N ASP A 119 6.56 -9.89 4.92
CA ASP A 119 6.99 -10.74 6.04
C ASP A 119 5.96 -11.86 6.34
N LEU A 120 4.67 -11.52 6.35
CA LEU A 120 3.60 -12.49 6.58
C LEU A 120 3.55 -13.56 5.47
N CYS A 121 3.63 -13.16 4.20
CA CYS A 121 3.58 -14.10 3.09
C CYS A 121 4.84 -14.98 3.05
N GLN A 122 6.02 -14.41 3.33
CA GLN A 122 7.25 -15.19 3.45
C GLN A 122 7.13 -16.24 4.55
N HIS A 123 6.65 -15.86 5.73
CA HIS A 123 6.47 -16.81 6.83
C HIS A 123 5.47 -17.91 6.51
N LEU A 124 4.35 -17.57 5.85
CA LEU A 124 3.37 -18.56 5.40
C LEU A 124 3.95 -19.51 4.34
N ALA A 125 4.76 -18.98 3.42
CA ALA A 125 5.42 -19.78 2.39
C ALA A 125 6.40 -20.78 3.00
N GLU A 126 7.24 -20.33 3.93
CA GLU A 126 8.19 -21.19 4.65
C GLU A 126 7.48 -22.28 5.47
N ARG A 127 6.38 -21.93 6.15
CA ARG A 127 5.65 -22.85 7.02
C ARG A 127 4.86 -23.92 6.26
N HIS A 128 4.34 -23.58 5.08
CA HIS A 128 3.47 -24.46 4.28
C HIS A 128 4.11 -24.97 2.99
N ASP A 129 5.41 -24.75 2.81
CA ASP A 129 6.18 -25.13 1.62
C ASP A 129 5.52 -24.65 0.32
N LEU A 130 5.07 -23.39 0.32
CA LEU A 130 4.38 -22.81 -0.84
C LEU A 130 5.36 -22.45 -1.95
N PRO A 131 4.99 -22.63 -3.23
CA PRO A 131 5.79 -22.14 -4.35
C PRO A 131 6.05 -20.62 -4.24
N PRO A 132 7.26 -20.16 -4.59
CA PRO A 132 7.63 -18.75 -4.48
C PRO A 132 6.75 -17.85 -5.35
N GLU A 133 6.27 -18.34 -6.50
CA GLU A 133 5.34 -17.61 -7.37
C GLU A 133 4.01 -17.35 -6.66
N LEU A 134 3.46 -18.36 -6.00
CA LEU A 134 2.20 -18.27 -5.26
C LEU A 134 2.33 -17.33 -4.06
N ALA A 135 3.45 -17.39 -3.34
CA ALA A 135 3.75 -16.48 -2.24
C ALA A 135 3.87 -15.03 -2.73
N GLY A 136 4.46 -14.82 -3.91
CA GLY A 136 4.54 -13.54 -4.60
C GLY A 136 3.16 -12.97 -4.93
N ASP A 137 2.29 -13.79 -5.54
CA ASP A 137 0.90 -13.40 -5.88
C ASP A 137 0.08 -13.06 -4.63
N MET A 138 0.20 -13.87 -3.57
CA MET A 138 -0.43 -13.61 -2.28
C MET A 138 0.03 -12.26 -1.69
N ALA A 139 1.33 -11.99 -1.74
CA ALA A 139 1.89 -10.74 -1.23
C ALA A 139 1.45 -9.54 -2.07
N LEU A 140 1.43 -9.67 -3.40
CA LEU A 140 0.96 -8.63 -4.31
C LEU A 140 -0.49 -8.27 -4.01
N HIS A 141 -1.41 -9.23 -4.09
CA HIS A 141 -2.82 -8.96 -3.92
C HIS A 141 -3.19 -8.60 -2.47
N GLY A 142 -2.50 -9.18 -1.49
CA GLY A 142 -2.63 -8.80 -0.08
C GLY A 142 -2.30 -7.33 0.16
N ARG A 143 -1.18 -6.83 -0.40
CA ARG A 143 -0.78 -5.41 -0.33
C ARG A 143 -1.79 -4.50 -1.00
N GLU A 144 -2.19 -4.83 -2.24
CA GLU A 144 -3.15 -4.03 -2.99
C GLU A 144 -4.49 -3.90 -2.27
N ARG A 145 -4.97 -5.00 -1.66
CA ARG A 145 -6.21 -5.02 -0.87
C ARG A 145 -6.09 -4.22 0.42
N ALA A 146 -5.00 -4.40 1.17
CA ALA A 146 -4.75 -3.63 2.39
C ALA A 146 -4.67 -2.12 2.10
N LEU A 147 -3.97 -1.74 1.03
CA LEU A 147 -3.79 -0.35 0.64
C LEU A 147 -5.10 0.30 0.19
N THR A 148 -5.89 -0.38 -0.64
CA THR A 148 -7.20 0.13 -1.09
C THR A 148 -8.24 0.24 0.03
N ARG A 149 -8.10 -0.57 1.09
CA ARG A 149 -8.88 -0.45 2.32
C ARG A 149 -8.40 0.69 3.22
N ALA A 150 -7.10 1.00 3.22
CA ALA A 150 -6.54 2.10 4.01
C ALA A 150 -6.88 3.49 3.44
N MET A 151 -7.06 3.58 2.12
CA MET A 151 -7.59 4.77 1.47
C MET A 151 -9.05 5.01 1.89
N GLY A 152 -9.36 6.24 2.29
CA GLY A 152 -10.70 6.72 2.59
C GLY A 152 -11.27 7.54 1.43
N PRO A 153 -12.60 7.73 1.38
CA PRO A 153 -13.24 8.59 0.38
C PRO A 153 -12.86 10.06 0.54
N ASP A 154 -12.56 10.50 1.78
CA ASP A 154 -12.28 11.90 2.11
C ASP A 154 -10.78 12.19 2.30
N ASP A 155 -9.91 11.33 1.75
CA ASP A 155 -8.47 11.54 1.86
C ASP A 155 -8.04 12.83 1.15
N PRO A 156 -7.23 13.69 1.78
CA PRO A 156 -6.75 14.91 1.15
C PRO A 156 -6.04 14.60 -0.18
N LYS A 157 -6.34 15.36 -1.23
CA LYS A 157 -5.72 15.20 -2.55
C LYS A 157 -4.20 15.19 -2.51
N ALA A 158 -3.60 16.07 -1.69
CA ALA A 158 -2.15 16.12 -1.50
C ALA A 158 -1.57 14.84 -0.89
N GLU A 159 -2.35 14.11 -0.08
CA GLU A 159 -1.96 12.83 0.50
C GLU A 159 -2.03 11.70 -0.53
N ILE A 160 -3.08 11.69 -1.35
CA ILE A 160 -3.20 10.79 -2.51
C ILE A 160 -2.06 11.02 -3.51
N ASP A 161 -1.74 12.28 -3.83
CA ASP A 161 -0.65 12.60 -4.76
C ASP A 161 0.72 12.09 -4.25
N ARG A 162 0.99 12.23 -2.94
CA ARG A 162 2.20 11.69 -2.31
C ARG A 162 2.23 10.17 -2.34
N LEU A 163 1.10 9.51 -2.05
CA LEU A 163 0.97 8.05 -2.13
C LEU A 163 1.27 7.57 -3.56
N VAL A 164 0.63 8.16 -4.57
CA VAL A 164 0.82 7.81 -5.98
C VAL A 164 2.27 8.07 -6.43
N ALA A 165 2.89 9.17 -5.96
CA ALA A 165 4.28 9.45 -6.24
C ALA A 165 5.23 8.38 -5.66
N GLY A 166 4.99 7.94 -4.42
CA GLY A 166 5.75 6.87 -3.77
C GLY A 166 5.60 5.53 -4.49
N LEU A 167 4.35 5.12 -4.77
CA LEU A 167 4.08 3.89 -5.51
C LEU A 167 4.74 3.89 -6.90
N ALA A 168 4.70 5.01 -7.62
CA ALA A 168 5.35 5.11 -8.92
C ALA A 168 6.88 5.02 -8.83
N ALA A 169 7.48 5.64 -7.80
CA ALA A 169 8.93 5.60 -7.60
C ALA A 169 9.42 4.16 -7.30
N GLU A 170 8.57 3.34 -6.69
CA GLU A 170 8.83 1.94 -6.39
C GLU A 170 8.38 0.98 -7.50
N ALA A 171 7.84 1.49 -8.62
CA ALA A 171 7.21 0.69 -9.70
C ALA A 171 6.05 -0.20 -9.21
N MET A 172 5.35 0.24 -8.17
CA MET A 172 4.25 -0.46 -7.49
C MET A 172 2.85 0.06 -7.89
N LEU A 173 2.77 0.93 -8.90
CA LEU A 173 1.49 1.26 -9.57
C LEU A 173 1.11 0.13 -10.54
N THR A 174 0.73 -1.01 -9.98
CA THR A 174 0.39 -2.20 -10.76
C THR A 174 -0.96 -2.02 -11.48
N PRO A 175 -1.17 -2.66 -12.65
CA PRO A 175 -2.45 -2.58 -13.36
C PRO A 175 -3.63 -3.11 -12.51
N THR A 176 -3.40 -4.16 -11.73
CA THR A 176 -4.39 -4.76 -10.82
C THR A 176 -4.72 -3.86 -9.63
N LEU A 177 -3.77 -3.07 -9.10
CA LEU A 177 -4.03 -2.06 -8.09
C LEU A 177 -4.94 -0.95 -8.63
N LEU A 178 -4.64 -0.44 -9.84
CA LEU A 178 -5.43 0.60 -10.48
C LEU A 178 -6.86 0.11 -10.76
N LEU A 179 -7.01 -1.10 -11.28
CA LEU A 179 -8.32 -1.71 -11.52
C LEU A 179 -9.09 -1.92 -10.21
N ARG A 180 -8.44 -2.46 -9.17
CA ARG A 180 -9.07 -2.60 -7.84
C ARG A 180 -9.53 -1.24 -7.30
N GLY A 181 -8.69 -0.21 -7.40
CA GLY A 181 -9.03 1.14 -6.99
C GLY A 181 -10.29 1.65 -7.69
N LEU A 182 -10.37 1.47 -9.02
CA LEU A 182 -11.54 1.84 -9.80
C LEU A 182 -12.80 1.07 -9.38
N CYS A 183 -12.71 -0.25 -9.22
CA CYS A 183 -13.83 -1.11 -8.79
C CYS A 183 -14.34 -0.78 -7.38
N LEU A 184 -13.47 -0.26 -6.51
CA LEU A 184 -13.80 0.13 -5.13
C LEU A 184 -14.08 1.63 -4.98
N GLY A 185 -14.27 2.36 -6.09
CA GLY A 185 -14.63 3.78 -6.05
C GLY A 185 -13.53 4.72 -5.60
N ARG A 186 -12.26 4.29 -5.60
CA ARG A 186 -11.10 5.13 -5.28
C ARG A 186 -10.74 6.00 -6.49
N LEU A 187 -11.69 6.82 -6.94
CA LEU A 187 -11.59 7.58 -8.19
C LEU A 187 -10.49 8.63 -8.15
N ASP A 188 -10.29 9.31 -7.01
CA ASP A 188 -9.21 10.29 -6.88
C ASP A 188 -7.83 9.63 -6.98
N PHE A 189 -7.66 8.47 -6.34
CA PHE A 189 -6.45 7.64 -6.50
C PHE A 189 -6.26 7.21 -7.96
N PHE A 190 -7.30 6.67 -8.61
CA PHE A 190 -7.22 6.22 -9.99
C PHE A 190 -6.87 7.37 -10.95
N ARG A 191 -7.50 8.54 -10.78
CA ARG A 191 -7.20 9.75 -11.57
C ARG A 191 -5.76 10.20 -11.40
N ALA A 192 -5.27 10.27 -10.15
CA ALA A 192 -3.89 10.66 -9.86
C ALA A 192 -2.88 9.65 -10.43
N ALA A 193 -3.15 8.35 -10.30
CA ALA A 193 -2.32 7.29 -10.87
C ALA A 193 -2.26 7.37 -12.41
N MET A 194 -3.40 7.50 -13.08
CA MET A 194 -3.46 7.63 -14.54
C MET A 194 -2.79 8.91 -15.04
N ALA A 195 -2.99 10.04 -14.35
CA ALA A 195 -2.33 11.30 -14.67
C ALA A 195 -0.80 11.15 -14.61
N ARG A 196 -0.30 10.49 -13.56
CA ARG A 196 1.13 10.25 -13.38
C ARG A 196 1.70 9.31 -14.42
N LEU A 197 1.04 8.18 -14.69
CA LEU A 197 1.48 7.20 -15.68
C LEU A 197 1.49 7.79 -17.09
N ALA A 198 0.46 8.58 -17.44
CA ALA A 198 0.36 9.23 -18.75
C ALA A 198 1.17 10.54 -18.86
N ALA A 199 1.84 10.97 -17.78
CA ALA A 199 2.53 12.26 -17.68
C ALA A 199 1.65 13.46 -18.09
N LEU A 200 0.41 13.49 -17.61
CA LEU A 200 -0.58 14.55 -17.86
C LEU A 200 -0.95 15.30 -16.58
N PRO A 201 -1.38 16.58 -16.68
CA PRO A 201 -2.00 17.28 -15.55
C PRO A 201 -3.23 16.51 -15.01
N LEU A 202 -3.41 16.52 -13.69
CA LEU A 202 -4.50 15.81 -13.01
C LEU A 202 -5.88 16.16 -13.57
N ASP A 203 -6.11 17.44 -13.86
CA ASP A 203 -7.37 17.91 -14.42
C ASP A 203 -7.61 17.34 -15.83
N GLN A 204 -6.58 17.28 -16.69
CA GLN A 204 -6.72 16.72 -18.03
C GLN A 204 -6.99 15.21 -18.01
N ALA A 205 -6.30 14.47 -17.14
CA ALA A 205 -6.57 13.05 -16.95
C ALA A 205 -7.98 12.83 -16.40
N GLY A 206 -8.41 13.64 -15.43
CA GLY A 206 -9.77 13.60 -14.87
C GLY A 206 -10.85 13.81 -15.92
N HIS A 207 -10.69 14.82 -16.79
CA HIS A 207 -11.62 15.04 -17.91
C HIS A 207 -11.67 13.82 -18.82
N ARG A 208 -10.52 13.27 -19.25
CA ARG A 208 -10.49 12.09 -20.13
C ARG A 208 -11.09 10.82 -19.51
N ILE A 209 -11.02 10.68 -18.19
CA ILE A 209 -11.62 9.56 -17.46
C ILE A 209 -13.13 9.71 -17.41
N LEU A 210 -13.67 10.89 -17.11
CA LEU A 210 -15.11 11.08 -16.95
C LEU A 210 -15.83 11.46 -18.25
N ASP A 211 -15.11 11.87 -19.28
CA ASP A 211 -15.67 12.21 -20.59
C ASP A 211 -16.25 10.98 -21.29
N ASP A 212 -17.52 11.03 -21.66
CA ASP A 212 -18.24 9.97 -22.38
C ASP A 212 -17.76 9.80 -23.83
N GLY A 213 -16.88 10.67 -24.32
CA GLY A 213 -16.24 10.55 -25.63
C GLY A 213 -15.54 9.19 -25.84
N PRO A 214 -15.59 8.62 -27.06
CA PRO A 214 -14.98 7.32 -27.37
C PRO A 214 -13.45 7.35 -27.19
N ASP A 215 -12.81 8.46 -27.58
CA ASP A 215 -11.36 8.52 -27.76
C ASP A 215 -10.60 9.03 -26.53
N GLY A 216 -11.28 9.75 -25.63
CA GLY A 216 -10.63 10.44 -24.51
C GLY A 216 -9.88 9.48 -23.59
N PHE A 217 -10.55 8.40 -23.19
CA PHE A 217 -9.96 7.36 -22.35
C PHE A 217 -8.99 6.45 -23.12
N ILE A 218 -9.24 6.17 -24.41
CA ILE A 218 -8.32 5.39 -25.25
C ILE A 218 -6.94 6.05 -25.27
N ALA A 219 -6.89 7.34 -25.65
CA ALA A 219 -5.64 8.08 -25.73
C ALA A 219 -4.95 8.27 -24.36
N LEU A 220 -5.71 8.24 -23.26
CA LEU A 220 -5.14 8.25 -21.91
C LEU A 220 -4.49 6.89 -21.56
N TYR A 221 -5.17 5.80 -21.92
CA TYR A 221 -4.72 4.43 -21.64
C TYR A 221 -3.46 4.06 -22.42
N GLU A 222 -3.39 4.44 -23.70
CA GLU A 222 -2.18 4.24 -24.51
C GLU A 222 -0.97 4.95 -23.90
N LYS A 223 -1.17 6.19 -23.42
CA LYS A 223 -0.11 6.98 -22.78
C LYS A 223 0.32 6.44 -21.42
N SER A 224 -0.57 5.75 -20.70
CA SER A 224 -0.24 5.23 -19.36
C SER A 224 0.66 3.99 -19.40
N GLY A 225 0.83 3.36 -20.57
CA GLY A 225 1.65 2.16 -20.73
C GLY A 225 1.06 0.93 -20.03
N LEU A 226 -0.23 0.97 -19.66
CA LEU A 226 -0.90 -0.19 -19.08
C LEU A 226 -1.09 -1.31 -20.12
N PRO A 227 -1.12 -2.59 -19.71
CA PRO A 227 -1.24 -3.71 -20.63
C PRO A 227 -2.54 -3.67 -21.46
N PRO A 228 -2.48 -3.72 -22.81
CA PRO A 228 -3.67 -3.64 -23.67
C PRO A 228 -4.74 -4.69 -23.37
N VAL A 229 -4.34 -5.87 -22.88
CA VAL A 229 -5.25 -6.97 -22.49
C VAL A 229 -6.25 -6.58 -21.39
N LEU A 230 -5.95 -5.57 -20.57
CA LEU A 230 -6.84 -5.09 -19.51
C LEU A 230 -7.70 -3.90 -19.94
N PHE A 231 -7.52 -3.37 -21.15
CA PHE A 231 -8.24 -2.18 -21.60
C PHE A 231 -9.76 -2.35 -21.46
N ARG A 232 -10.28 -3.51 -21.87
CA ARG A 232 -11.71 -3.87 -21.77
C ARG A 232 -12.20 -3.88 -20.31
N ALA A 233 -11.42 -4.42 -19.38
CA ALA A 233 -11.75 -4.40 -17.96
C ALA A 233 -11.89 -2.95 -17.42
N PHE A 234 -10.93 -2.09 -17.73
CA PHE A 234 -10.99 -0.69 -17.31
C PHE A 234 -12.19 0.05 -17.93
N ARG A 235 -12.46 -0.18 -19.23
CA ARG A 235 -13.64 0.39 -19.90
C ARG A 235 -14.94 -0.05 -19.27
N ALA A 236 -15.09 -1.35 -19.02
CA ALA A 236 -16.29 -1.90 -18.38
C ALA A 236 -16.54 -1.28 -17.00
N ALA A 237 -15.51 -1.17 -16.17
CA ALA A 237 -15.63 -0.53 -14.86
C ALA A 237 -15.98 0.97 -14.96
N LEU A 238 -15.33 1.68 -15.89
CA LEU A 238 -15.53 3.12 -16.08
C LEU A 238 -16.93 3.45 -16.61
N ASP A 239 -17.48 2.62 -17.49
CA ASP A 239 -18.84 2.80 -17.98
C ASP A 239 -19.90 2.68 -16.87
N VAL A 240 -19.62 1.92 -15.80
CA VAL A 240 -20.48 1.90 -14.61
C VAL A 240 -20.31 3.20 -13.84
N VAL A 241 -19.07 3.61 -13.58
CA VAL A 241 -18.75 4.86 -12.85
C VAL A 241 -19.42 6.07 -13.50
N ARG A 242 -19.37 6.18 -14.83
CA ARG A 242 -19.95 7.32 -15.58
C ARG A 242 -21.48 7.37 -15.51
N ARG A 243 -22.14 6.24 -15.24
CA ARG A 243 -23.60 6.16 -15.08
C ARG A 243 -24.07 6.47 -13.66
N LEU A 244 -23.16 6.48 -12.68
CA LEU A 244 -23.52 6.78 -11.30
C LEU A 244 -23.80 8.28 -11.14
N PRO A 245 -24.86 8.66 -10.41
CA PRO A 245 -25.09 10.05 -10.07
C PRO A 245 -23.94 10.56 -9.16
N PRO A 246 -23.61 11.86 -9.21
CA PRO A 246 -22.48 12.42 -8.44
C PRO A 246 -22.53 12.18 -6.92
N GLU A 247 -23.74 12.05 -6.35
CA GLU A 247 -23.97 11.73 -4.93
C GLU A 247 -23.50 10.29 -4.60
N GLU A 248 -23.86 9.31 -5.43
CA GLU A 248 -23.46 7.90 -5.27
C GLU A 248 -21.98 7.66 -5.59
N ALA A 249 -21.39 8.51 -6.46
CA ALA A 249 -19.96 8.48 -6.69
C ALA A 249 -19.15 8.94 -5.47
N ARG A 250 -19.72 9.78 -4.59
CA ARG A 250 -19.12 10.19 -3.31
C ARG A 250 -19.33 9.14 -2.22
N GLU A 251 -20.51 8.54 -2.19
CA GLU A 251 -20.83 7.47 -1.24
C GLU A 251 -20.83 6.11 -1.95
N TRP A 252 -19.62 5.62 -2.27
CA TRP A 252 -19.46 4.37 -3.02
C TRP A 252 -20.12 3.19 -2.32
N GLN A 253 -21.11 2.59 -2.98
CA GLN A 253 -21.91 1.52 -2.40
C GLN A 253 -21.40 0.15 -2.83
N ARG A 254 -21.71 -0.88 -2.02
CA ARG A 254 -21.44 -2.28 -2.39
C ARG A 254 -22.09 -2.65 -3.73
N ALA A 255 -23.31 -2.16 -3.98
CA ALA A 255 -24.02 -2.38 -5.24
C ALA A 255 -23.25 -1.84 -6.46
N SER A 256 -22.50 -0.74 -6.32
CA SER A 256 -21.68 -0.19 -7.40
C SER A 256 -20.50 -1.10 -7.74
N THR A 257 -19.84 -1.66 -6.71
CA THR A 257 -18.81 -2.69 -6.90
C THR A 257 -19.39 -3.93 -7.58
N ASP A 258 -20.56 -4.40 -7.13
CA ASP A 258 -21.22 -5.59 -7.67
C ASP A 258 -21.64 -5.41 -9.14
N ALA A 259 -22.08 -4.20 -9.51
CA ALA A 259 -22.39 -3.84 -10.90
C ALA A 259 -21.15 -3.88 -11.80
N ILE A 260 -20.00 -3.38 -11.30
CA ILE A 260 -18.72 -3.46 -12.03
C ILE A 260 -18.29 -4.92 -12.18
N ILE A 261 -18.31 -5.71 -11.11
CA ILE A 261 -17.96 -7.13 -11.16
C ILE A 261 -18.84 -7.84 -12.18
N SER A 262 -20.16 -7.69 -12.09
CA SER A 262 -21.13 -8.32 -13.00
C SER A 262 -20.82 -8.01 -14.46
N ARG A 263 -20.43 -6.76 -14.76
CA ARG A 263 -20.05 -6.36 -16.12
C ARG A 263 -18.71 -6.93 -16.56
N LEU A 264 -17.72 -6.99 -15.66
CA LEU A 264 -16.42 -7.61 -15.93
C LEU A 264 -16.59 -9.11 -16.23
N VAL A 265 -17.44 -9.81 -15.47
CA VAL A 265 -17.77 -11.22 -15.74
C VAL A 265 -18.34 -11.37 -17.15
N ASN A 266 -19.29 -10.50 -17.52
CA ASN A 266 -19.97 -10.58 -18.80
C ASN A 266 -19.05 -10.22 -19.99
N GLU A 267 -18.04 -9.37 -19.79
CA GLU A 267 -17.05 -9.01 -20.81
C GLU A 267 -15.97 -10.09 -20.99
N TYR A 268 -15.70 -10.88 -19.94
CA TYR A 268 -14.74 -11.96 -19.95
C TYR A 268 -15.46 -13.30 -19.68
N GLU A 269 -16.12 -13.86 -20.71
CA GLU A 269 -16.94 -15.09 -20.62
C GLU A 269 -16.23 -16.32 -20.00
N GLU A 270 -14.89 -16.36 -20.04
CA GLU A 270 -14.07 -17.43 -19.45
C GLU A 270 -13.76 -17.20 -17.95
N VAL A 271 -14.05 -16.01 -17.43
CA VAL A 271 -13.90 -15.70 -16.01
C VAL A 271 -15.22 -16.12 -15.38
N CYS A 272 -15.17 -17.08 -14.45
CA CYS A 272 -16.31 -17.47 -13.62
C CYS A 272 -16.05 -17.04 -12.17
N PRO A 273 -16.10 -15.73 -11.87
CA PRO A 273 -15.66 -15.23 -10.58
C PRO A 273 -16.84 -15.14 -9.62
N GLU A 274 -16.63 -15.61 -8.40
CA GLU A 274 -17.58 -15.38 -7.30
C GLU A 274 -17.48 -13.93 -6.78
N ASP A 275 -16.33 -13.27 -6.95
CA ASP A 275 -16.08 -11.90 -6.48
C ASP A 275 -14.91 -11.17 -7.19
N LEU A 276 -14.63 -9.93 -6.75
CA LEU A 276 -13.55 -9.08 -7.27
C LEU A 276 -12.14 -9.69 -7.10
N GLU A 277 -11.86 -10.38 -6.01
CA GLU A 277 -10.52 -10.96 -5.76
C GLU A 277 -10.23 -12.07 -6.75
N HIS A 278 -11.27 -12.86 -7.07
CA HIS A 278 -11.21 -13.87 -8.10
C HIS A 278 -10.89 -13.25 -9.47
N VAL A 279 -11.61 -12.19 -9.87
CA VAL A 279 -11.35 -11.48 -11.14
C VAL A 279 -9.91 -10.97 -11.20
N LEU A 280 -9.45 -10.28 -10.16
CA LEU A 280 -8.12 -9.68 -10.15
C LEU A 280 -6.99 -10.72 -10.16
N SER A 281 -7.17 -11.83 -9.45
CA SER A 281 -6.20 -12.94 -9.44
C SER A 281 -6.12 -13.66 -10.80
N GLN A 282 -7.24 -13.77 -11.52
CA GLN A 282 -7.24 -14.29 -12.89
C GLN A 282 -6.58 -13.34 -13.88
N LEU A 283 -6.91 -12.05 -13.82
CA LEU A 283 -6.31 -11.05 -14.69
C LEU A 283 -4.80 -10.92 -14.44
N SER A 284 -4.35 -10.96 -13.18
CA SER A 284 -2.93 -10.94 -12.81
C SER A 284 -2.14 -12.07 -13.47
N ARG A 285 -2.66 -13.30 -13.40
CA ARG A 285 -2.03 -14.45 -14.06
C ARG A 285 -1.94 -14.31 -15.58
N ARG A 286 -2.99 -13.80 -16.23
CA ARG A 286 -2.97 -13.54 -17.68
C ARG A 286 -1.90 -12.51 -18.08
N LEU A 287 -1.50 -11.61 -17.18
CA LEU A 287 -0.39 -10.70 -17.40
C LEU A 287 0.98 -11.37 -17.23
N ALA A 288 1.07 -12.37 -16.36
CA ALA A 288 2.28 -13.15 -16.11
C ALA A 288 2.52 -14.25 -17.17
N GLU A 289 1.45 -14.77 -17.78
CA GLU A 289 1.53 -15.73 -18.88
C GLU A 289 2.03 -15.03 -20.18
N PRO A 290 3.05 -15.58 -20.86
CA PRO A 290 3.48 -15.04 -22.15
C PRO A 290 2.31 -15.13 -23.15
N PRO A 291 2.13 -14.13 -24.04
CA PRO A 291 0.99 -14.08 -24.94
C PRO A 291 0.91 -15.38 -25.75
N HIS A 292 -0.08 -16.21 -25.43
CA HIS A 292 -0.44 -17.32 -26.29
C HIS A 292 -1.10 -16.72 -27.52
N ASN A 293 -0.39 -16.86 -28.63
CA ASN A 293 -0.77 -16.40 -29.95
C ASN A 293 -2.20 -16.83 -30.27
N GLY A 294 -3.14 -15.88 -30.43
CA GLY A 294 -4.47 -16.18 -30.98
C GLY A 294 -5.65 -15.45 -30.36
N ILE A 295 -5.65 -14.12 -30.30
CA ILE A 295 -6.88 -13.37 -30.56
C ILE A 295 -6.51 -12.29 -31.57
N PRO A 296 -6.95 -12.36 -32.84
CA PRO A 296 -6.86 -11.20 -33.70
C PRO A 296 -7.72 -10.12 -33.05
N LEU A 297 -7.09 -9.00 -32.66
CA LEU A 297 -7.82 -7.77 -32.44
C LEU A 297 -8.50 -7.50 -33.78
N GLY A 298 -9.79 -7.82 -33.85
CA GLY A 298 -10.60 -7.63 -35.04
C GLY A 298 -10.41 -6.22 -35.53
N GLU A 299 -9.94 -6.14 -36.78
CA GLU A 299 -10.13 -5.02 -37.66
C GLU A 299 -11.60 -4.59 -37.59
N ASP A 300 -11.82 -3.32 -37.27
CA ASP A 300 -12.88 -2.44 -37.77
C ASP A 300 -13.17 -1.35 -36.72
N ILE A 301 -12.28 -0.37 -36.68
CA ILE A 301 -12.66 1.01 -36.33
C ILE A 301 -12.37 1.83 -37.58
N THR A 302 -13.36 1.88 -38.46
CA THR A 302 -13.49 2.95 -39.47
C THR A 302 -14.78 3.70 -39.18
#